data_AF-A0A5C5YXR4-F1
#
_entry.id   AF-A0A5C5YXR4-F1
#
_cell.length_a   1.000
_cell.length_b   1.000
_cell.length_c   1.000
_cell.angle_alpha   90.00
_cell.angle_beta   90.00
_cell.angle_gamma   90.00
#
_symmetry.space_group_name_H-M   'P 1'
#
loop_
_entity.id
_entity.type
_entity.pdbx_description
1 polymer ?
#
loop_
_entity_poly.entity_id
_entity_poly.type
_entity_poly.pdbx_seq_one_letter_code
_entity_poly.pdbx_strand_id
1 'polypeptide(L)'
;MTPAEIAVQEARQTPLDFGDDVLVFNYTNSDGVEWQGCVEEWIGNEESSPIASNDLHVELDGNIYYQIGSSGGGADILLVRDDDTGTIHYLNDFDQTVSLVSKNVSGLVALLRAPE
;
A
#
# COMPACT_ATOMS: atom_id res chain seq x y z
N MET A 1 20.38 -3.04 -2.35
CA MET A 1 18.94 -3.00 -2.15
C MET A 1 18.66 -2.44 -0.77
N THR A 2 18.00 -1.29 -0.70
CA THR A 2 17.48 -0.71 0.55
C THR A 2 16.31 -1.55 1.07
N PRO A 3 15.92 -1.42 2.35
CA PRO A 3 14.72 -2.06 2.88
C PRO A 3 13.45 -1.71 2.08
N ALA A 4 13.32 -0.45 1.61
CA ALA A 4 12.24 -0.04 0.75
C ALA A 4 12.24 -0.78 -0.60
N GLU A 5 13.41 -0.89 -1.27
CA GLU A 5 13.55 -1.65 -2.52
C GLU A 5 13.19 -3.14 -2.33
N ILE A 6 13.54 -3.73 -1.18
CA ILE A 6 13.15 -5.11 -0.82
C ILE A 6 11.63 -5.22 -0.68
N ALA A 7 11.00 -4.30 0.04
CA ALA A 7 9.55 -4.32 0.24
C ALA A 7 8.80 -4.13 -1.10
N VAL A 8 9.25 -3.24 -1.98
CA VAL A 8 8.67 -3.09 -3.32
C VAL A 8 8.82 -4.38 -4.13
N GLN A 9 9.99 -5.04 -4.07
CA GLN A 9 10.18 -6.33 -4.73
C GLN A 9 9.28 -7.43 -4.14
N GLU A 10 9.11 -7.47 -2.82
CA GLU A 10 8.19 -8.39 -2.14
C GLU A 10 6.74 -8.18 -2.61
N ALA A 11 6.29 -6.92 -2.72
CA ALA A 11 4.95 -6.59 -3.21
C ALA A 11 4.75 -7.06 -4.65
N ARG A 12 5.71 -6.80 -5.55
CA ARG A 12 5.71 -7.27 -6.94
C ARG A 12 5.66 -8.78 -7.07
N GLN A 13 6.29 -9.50 -6.14
CA GLN A 13 6.31 -10.97 -6.12
C GLN A 13 5.10 -11.59 -5.42
N THR A 14 4.21 -10.79 -4.83
CA THR A 14 3.04 -11.25 -4.08
C THR A 14 1.75 -10.87 -4.81
N PRO A 15 1.32 -11.63 -5.84
CA PRO A 15 0.06 -11.36 -6.52
C PRO A 15 -1.13 -11.48 -5.56
N LEU A 16 -2.10 -10.57 -5.71
CA LEU A 16 -3.35 -10.55 -4.96
C LEU A 16 -4.52 -10.64 -5.93
N ASP A 17 -5.31 -11.71 -5.85
CA ASP A 17 -6.50 -11.85 -6.70
C ASP A 17 -7.68 -11.08 -6.09
N PHE A 18 -8.13 -10.06 -6.80
CA PHE A 18 -9.25 -9.21 -6.43
C PHE A 18 -10.59 -9.73 -6.99
N GLY A 19 -10.56 -10.65 -7.97
CA GLY A 19 -11.75 -10.93 -8.77
C GLY A 19 -12.31 -9.66 -9.44
N ASP A 20 -13.61 -9.44 -9.29
CA ASP A 20 -14.31 -8.19 -9.68
C ASP A 20 -14.54 -7.26 -8.46
N ASP A 21 -13.94 -7.58 -7.31
CA ASP A 21 -14.22 -6.96 -6.01
C ASP A 21 -13.06 -6.08 -5.51
N VAL A 22 -13.29 -5.40 -4.39
CA VAL A 22 -12.32 -4.60 -3.66
C VAL A 22 -11.88 -5.35 -2.41
N LEU A 23 -10.57 -5.41 -2.11
CA LEU A 23 -10.11 -5.89 -0.81
C LEU A 23 -10.18 -4.76 0.21
N VAL A 24 -10.96 -4.95 1.26
CA VAL A 24 -11.10 -4.02 2.38
C VAL A 24 -10.34 -4.57 3.58
N PHE A 25 -9.66 -3.70 4.32
CA PHE A 25 -8.93 -4.07 5.53
C PHE A 25 -9.07 -3.00 6.61
N ASN A 26 -9.05 -3.43 7.86
CA ASN A 26 -9.06 -2.54 9.02
C ASN A 26 -7.66 -2.46 9.62
N TYR A 27 -7.25 -1.28 10.08
CA TYR A 27 -5.99 -1.07 10.78
C TYR A 27 -6.11 0.03 11.82
N THR A 28 -5.19 0.06 12.78
CA THR A 28 -5.11 1.12 13.80
C THR A 28 -3.86 1.95 13.53
N ASN A 29 -4.04 3.26 13.35
CA ASN A 29 -2.91 4.16 13.09
C ASN A 29 -2.09 4.42 14.37
N SER A 30 -1.02 5.22 14.26
CA SER A 30 -0.12 5.54 15.39
C SER A 30 -0.82 6.26 16.55
N ASP A 31 -1.93 6.94 16.29
CA ASP A 31 -2.71 7.67 17.29
C ASP A 31 -3.75 6.79 17.99
N GLY A 32 -3.84 5.51 17.61
CA GLY A 32 -4.82 4.57 18.17
C GLY A 32 -6.20 4.66 17.51
N VAL A 33 -6.33 5.37 16.39
CA VAL A 33 -7.60 5.51 15.66
C VAL A 33 -7.76 4.33 14.71
N GLU A 34 -8.94 3.71 14.73
CA GLU A 34 -9.31 2.65 13.78
C GLU A 34 -9.72 3.25 12.44
N TRP A 35 -9.14 2.69 11.37
CA TRP A 35 -9.37 3.09 9.99
C TRP A 35 -9.68 1.87 9.14
N GLN A 36 -10.42 2.12 8.08
CA GLN A 36 -10.66 1.17 7.01
C GLN A 36 -9.97 1.67 5.74
N GLY A 37 -9.22 0.79 5.10
CA GLY A 37 -8.62 1.03 3.79
C GLY A 37 -9.12 0.02 2.77
N CYS A 38 -8.96 0.35 1.49
CA CYS A 38 -9.35 -0.52 0.40
C CYS A 38 -8.28 -0.58 -0.71
N VAL A 39 -8.26 -1.69 -1.45
CA VAL A 39 -7.32 -1.94 -2.55
C VAL A 39 -8.05 -2.63 -3.68
N GLU A 40 -7.94 -2.07 -4.88
CA GLU A 40 -8.48 -2.61 -6.13
C GLU A 40 -7.37 -2.97 -7.12
N GLU A 41 -6.22 -2.30 -7.00
CA GLU A 41 -5.08 -2.46 -7.88
C GLU A 41 -3.82 -2.76 -7.06
N TRP A 42 -3.01 -3.71 -7.54
CA TRP A 42 -1.78 -4.14 -6.87
C TRP A 42 -0.64 -4.30 -7.86
N ILE A 43 0.55 -3.84 -7.48
CA ILE A 43 1.73 -3.88 -8.36
C ILE A 43 2.16 -5.32 -8.72
N GLY A 44 1.80 -6.32 -7.91
CA GLY A 44 2.04 -7.73 -8.23
C GLY A 44 1.14 -8.32 -9.32
N ASN A 45 0.22 -7.55 -9.90
CA ASN A 45 -0.76 -8.00 -10.91
C ASN A 45 -0.50 -7.37 -12.30
N GLU A 46 0.76 -7.22 -12.72
CA GLU A 46 1.26 -6.39 -13.84
C GLU A 46 0.59 -6.55 -15.24
N GLU A 47 -0.40 -7.42 -15.47
CA GLU A 47 -1.13 -7.44 -16.76
C GLU A 47 -2.30 -6.44 -16.87
N SER A 48 -2.76 -5.84 -15.76
CA SER A 48 -3.92 -4.93 -15.74
C SER A 48 -3.73 -3.62 -15.00
N SER A 49 -2.61 -3.42 -14.30
CA SER A 49 -2.46 -2.26 -13.42
C SER A 49 -1.82 -1.06 -14.16
N PRO A 50 -2.52 0.08 -14.29
CA PRO A 50 -1.94 1.34 -14.79
C PRO A 50 -0.80 1.88 -13.90
N ILE A 51 -0.62 1.29 -12.71
CA ILE A 51 0.40 1.59 -11.68
C ILE A 51 1.76 0.96 -12.02
N ALA A 52 1.84 0.05 -13.00
CA ALA A 52 3.09 -0.64 -13.37
C ALA A 52 4.19 0.25 -13.97
N SER A 53 3.97 1.56 -14.03
CA SER A 53 4.99 2.54 -14.43
C SER A 53 5.93 2.82 -13.25
N ASN A 54 7.23 2.57 -13.46
CA ASN A 54 8.34 2.68 -12.51
C ASN A 54 8.58 4.05 -11.84
N ASP A 55 7.62 4.98 -11.87
CA ASP A 55 7.71 6.34 -11.32
C ASP A 55 6.45 6.75 -10.53
N LEU A 56 6.08 5.97 -9.51
CA LEU A 56 5.06 6.36 -8.54
C LEU A 56 5.70 6.62 -7.19
N HIS A 57 6.55 7.65 -7.17
CA HIS A 57 7.02 8.21 -5.92
C HIS A 57 6.08 9.33 -5.49
N VAL A 58 5.61 9.25 -4.25
CA VAL A 58 4.86 10.31 -3.59
C VAL A 58 5.82 10.98 -2.61
N GLU A 59 5.91 12.32 -2.65
CA GLU A 59 6.67 13.08 -1.65
C GLU A 59 5.71 13.81 -0.71
N LEU A 60 5.74 13.47 0.58
CA LEU A 60 4.88 14.06 1.61
C LEU A 60 5.72 14.35 2.86
N ASP A 61 5.64 15.59 3.33
CA ASP A 61 6.37 16.08 4.51
C ASP A 61 7.88 15.76 4.50
N GLY A 62 8.49 15.83 3.31
CA GLY A 62 9.92 15.54 3.09
C GLY A 62 10.29 14.06 3.11
N ASN A 63 9.30 13.16 3.05
CA ASN A 63 9.47 11.72 2.93
C ASN A 63 9.09 11.27 1.53
N ILE A 64 9.85 10.33 0.99
CA ILE A 64 9.57 9.68 -0.30
C ILE A 64 8.88 8.35 -0.03
N TYR A 65 7.88 8.03 -0.83
CA TYR A 65 7.12 6.79 -0.75
C TYR A 65 6.97 6.16 -2.13
N TYR A 66 7.02 4.83 -2.23
CA TYR A 66 6.72 4.08 -3.44
C TYR A 66 5.32 3.48 -3.39
N GLN A 67 4.51 3.71 -4.41
CA GLN A 67 3.20 3.08 -4.51
C GLN A 67 3.31 1.58 -4.79
N ILE A 68 2.55 0.78 -4.05
CA ILE A 68 2.43 -0.68 -4.22
C ILE A 68 1.00 -1.16 -4.49
N GLY A 69 0.00 -0.30 -4.29
CA GLY A 69 -1.38 -0.54 -4.67
C GLY A 69 -2.24 0.72 -4.53
N SER A 70 -3.46 0.68 -5.06
CA SER A 70 -4.45 1.75 -4.87
C SER A 70 -5.89 1.25 -4.95
N SER A 71 -6.81 2.08 -4.47
CA SER A 71 -8.25 1.96 -4.75
C SER A 71 -8.58 2.51 -6.16
N GLY A 72 -9.74 2.12 -6.70
CA GLY A 72 -10.15 2.47 -8.05
C GLY A 72 -10.17 3.98 -8.28
N GLY A 73 -9.43 4.43 -9.30
CA GLY A 73 -9.28 5.86 -9.61
C GLY A 73 -8.14 6.56 -8.88
N GLY A 74 -7.37 5.84 -8.04
CA GLY A 74 -6.15 6.34 -7.40
C GLY A 74 -6.38 7.22 -6.17
N ALA A 75 -7.57 7.18 -5.56
CA ALA A 75 -7.90 7.98 -4.39
C ALA A 75 -7.09 7.49 -3.17
N ASP A 76 -7.24 6.23 -2.79
CA ASP A 76 -6.51 5.69 -1.66
C ASP A 76 -5.29 4.91 -2.13
N ILE A 77 -4.14 5.16 -1.51
CA ILE A 77 -2.86 4.63 -2.01
C ILE A 77 -2.13 3.87 -0.91
N LEU A 78 -1.70 2.65 -1.23
CA LEU A 78 -0.77 1.90 -0.40
C LEU A 78 0.67 2.21 -0.81
N LEU A 79 1.47 2.56 0.19
CA LEU A 79 2.78 3.16 0.05
C LEU A 79 3.83 2.37 0.83
N VAL A 80 5.02 2.22 0.28
CA VAL A 80 6.24 1.81 0.99
C VAL A 80 7.05 3.08 1.24
N ARG A 81 7.41 3.37 2.48
CA ARG A 81 8.30 4.51 2.76
C ARG A 81 9.73 4.20 2.30
N ASP A 82 10.35 5.15 1.60
CA ASP A 82 11.77 5.10 1.22
C ASP A 82 12.66 5.42 2.42
N ASP A 83 12.65 4.53 3.41
CA ASP A 83 13.48 4.59 4.61
C ASP A 83 14.12 3.23 4.93
N ASP A 84 14.88 3.18 6.01
CA ASP A 84 15.57 1.97 6.47
C ASP A 84 14.63 0.90 7.06
N THR A 85 13.31 1.08 6.94
CA THR A 85 12.32 0.19 7.58
C THR A 85 11.43 -0.55 6.59
N GLY A 86 11.22 -0.03 5.37
CA GLY A 86 10.30 -0.63 4.40
C GLY A 86 8.87 -0.76 4.92
N THR A 87 8.47 0.18 5.79
CA THR A 87 7.13 0.22 6.39
C THR A 87 6.06 0.53 5.36
N ILE A 88 4.86 0.00 5.61
CA ILE A 88 3.70 0.15 4.74
C ILE A 88 2.78 1.22 5.32
N HIS A 89 2.42 2.18 4.49
CA HIS A 89 1.57 3.29 4.81
C HIS A 89 0.36 3.33 3.88
N TYR A 90 -0.68 4.01 4.33
CA TYR A 90 -1.88 4.29 3.58
C TYR A 90 -2.04 5.80 3.49
N LEU A 91 -2.17 6.32 2.27
CA LEU A 91 -2.55 7.70 2.00
C LEU A 91 -4.06 7.74 1.72
N ASN A 92 -4.77 8.49 2.54
CA ASN A 92 -6.17 8.80 2.34
C ASN A 92 -6.31 10.04 1.43
N ASP A 93 -7.02 9.95 0.30
CA ASP A 93 -7.14 11.09 -0.62
C ASP A 93 -7.90 12.28 -0.02
N PHE A 94 -8.87 12.00 0.84
CA PHE A 94 -9.81 13.00 1.29
C PHE A 94 -9.14 14.04 2.20
N ASP A 95 -8.31 13.59 3.13
CA ASP A 95 -7.61 14.46 4.07
C ASP A 95 -6.08 14.49 3.88
N GLN A 96 -5.57 13.73 2.90
CA GLN A 96 -4.14 13.62 2.57
C GLN A 96 -3.29 13.08 3.73
N THR A 97 -3.90 12.40 4.70
CA THR A 97 -3.20 11.82 5.85
C THR A 97 -2.48 10.54 5.43
N VAL A 98 -1.20 10.44 5.81
CA VAL A 98 -0.41 9.21 5.68
C VAL A 98 -0.40 8.49 7.02
N SER A 99 -0.92 7.26 7.05
CA SER A 99 -0.99 6.45 8.26
C SER A 99 -0.19 5.16 8.12
N LEU A 100 0.59 4.81 9.15
CA LEU A 100 1.26 3.51 9.23
C LEU A 100 0.20 2.39 9.33
N VAL A 101 0.29 1.42 8.43
CA VAL A 101 -0.61 0.26 8.37
C VAL A 101 0.10 -1.00 8.86
N SER A 102 1.29 -1.26 8.34
CA SER A 102 2.03 -2.48 8.61
C SER A 102 3.53 -2.25 8.61
N LYS A 103 4.26 -3.12 9.31
CA LYS A 103 5.73 -3.08 9.37
C LYS A 103 6.39 -3.58 8.09
N ASN A 104 5.67 -4.32 7.26
CA ASN A 104 6.16 -4.91 6.01
C ASN A 104 4.99 -5.41 5.14
N VAL A 105 5.30 -5.83 3.91
CA VAL A 105 4.33 -6.32 2.93
C VAL A 105 3.63 -7.59 3.44
N SER A 106 4.36 -8.57 3.96
CA SER A 106 3.78 -9.79 4.55
C SER A 106 2.70 -9.49 5.60
N GLY A 107 2.92 -8.50 6.48
CA GLY A 107 1.96 -8.07 7.48
C GLY A 107 0.72 -7.41 6.86
N LEU A 108 0.89 -6.60 5.82
CA LEU A 108 -0.23 -6.01 5.08
C LEU A 108 -1.06 -7.09 4.38
N VAL A 109 -0.41 -8.04 3.71
CA VAL A 109 -1.09 -9.14 3.02
C VAL A 109 -1.89 -10.00 3.99
N ALA A 110 -1.39 -10.19 5.23
CA ALA A 110 -2.15 -10.85 6.27
C ALA A 110 -3.43 -10.08 6.66
N LEU A 111 -3.36 -8.75 6.73
CA LEU A 111 -4.54 -7.89 6.97
C LEU A 111 -5.56 -8.01 5.83
N LEU A 112 -5.10 -7.92 4.57
CA LEU A 112 -5.97 -8.01 3.38
C LEU A 112 -6.67 -9.36 3.24
N ARG A 113 -6.11 -10.43 3.80
CA ARG A 113 -6.67 -11.79 3.76
C ARG A 113 -7.47 -12.15 5.00
N ALA A 114 -7.50 -11.30 6.02
CA ALA A 114 -8.31 -11.52 7.20
C ALA A 114 -9.76 -11.14 6.87
N PRO A 115 -10.71 -12.11 6.83
CA PRO A 115 -12.12 -11.77 6.64
C PRO A 115 -12.61 -10.93 7.84
N GLU A 116 -13.57 -10.03 7.57
CA GLU A 116 -14.35 -9.34 8.60
C GLU A 116 -15.08 -10.33 9.53
#